data_AF-A0A0Q6BV15-F1
#
_entry.id   AF-A0A0Q6BV15-F1
#
_cell.length_a   1.000
_cell.length_b   1.000
_cell.length_c   1.000
_cell.angle_alpha   90.00
_cell.angle_beta   90.00
_cell.angle_gamma   90.00
#
_symmetry.space_group_name_H-M   'P 1'
#
loop_
_entity.id
_entity.type
_entity.pdbx_description
1 polymer ?
#
loop_
_entity_poly.entity_id
_entity_poly.type
_entity_poly.pdbx_seq_one_letter_code
_entity_poly.pdbx_strand_id
1 'polypeptide(L)'
;MSQTSMSFAAVLADTEANSPRRRIAARSWLTFERVFIASTCSLSIGFLVFAYTVSTNDPDYFTRRILSSMRPVGLDPIETGTISTSPAEGGDPMPGPRIVRDRPLEPGDYQIVMVFEREAILATPNELMRVKVGSVLPGLGAVTGIEASDAGGVVSTTQATLRSVAD
;
A
#
# COMPACT_ATOMS: atom_id res chain seq x y z
N MET A 1 -61.75 -41.46 -68.39
CA MET A 1 -60.79 -40.86 -67.44
C MET A 1 -60.76 -39.37 -67.71
N SER A 2 -61.46 -38.57 -66.91
CA SER A 2 -61.55 -37.11 -67.11
C SER A 2 -60.54 -36.43 -66.18
N GLN A 3 -59.54 -35.75 -66.74
CA GLN A 3 -58.57 -34.95 -65.97
C GLN A 3 -59.21 -33.62 -65.61
N THR A 4 -59.56 -33.45 -64.33
CA THR A 4 -59.99 -32.17 -63.77
C THR A 4 -58.78 -31.24 -63.73
N SER A 5 -58.67 -30.30 -64.67
CA SER A 5 -57.64 -29.27 -64.67
C SER A 5 -57.91 -28.29 -63.53
N MET A 6 -57.20 -28.43 -62.39
CA MET A 6 -57.23 -27.40 -61.35
C MET A 6 -56.58 -26.12 -61.89
N SER A 7 -57.28 -24.99 -61.77
CA SER A 7 -56.72 -23.71 -62.17
C SER A 7 -55.55 -23.33 -61.26
N PHE A 8 -54.55 -22.64 -61.81
CA PHE A 8 -53.39 -22.18 -61.04
C PHE A 8 -53.81 -21.31 -59.84
N ALA A 9 -54.91 -20.56 -59.97
CA ALA A 9 -55.51 -19.79 -58.89
C ALA A 9 -56.01 -20.67 -57.74
N ALA A 10 -56.61 -21.84 -58.04
CA ALA A 10 -57.04 -22.80 -57.02
C ALA A 10 -55.85 -23.43 -56.30
N VAL A 11 -54.77 -23.72 -57.03
CA VAL A 11 -53.52 -24.23 -56.43
C VAL A 11 -52.89 -23.17 -55.51
N LEU A 12 -52.87 -21.90 -55.92
CA LEU A 12 -52.36 -20.80 -55.09
C LEU A 12 -53.18 -20.60 -53.82
N ALA A 13 -54.51 -20.61 -53.94
CA ALA A 13 -55.40 -20.47 -52.77
C ALA A 13 -55.25 -21.63 -51.79
N ASP A 14 -55.13 -22.87 -52.28
CA ASP A 14 -54.92 -24.05 -51.44
C ASP A 14 -53.51 -24.06 -50.81
N THR A 15 -52.51 -23.58 -51.54
CA THR A 15 -51.13 -23.42 -51.02
C THR A 15 -51.06 -22.34 -49.94
N GLU A 16 -51.81 -21.25 -50.09
CA GLU A 16 -51.87 -20.19 -49.07
C GLU A 16 -52.66 -20.65 -47.83
N ALA A 17 -53.75 -21.39 -48.02
CA ALA A 17 -54.56 -21.95 -46.93
C ALA A 17 -53.84 -23.05 -46.14
N ASN A 18 -53.10 -23.93 -46.81
CA ASN A 18 -52.33 -25.00 -46.19
C ASN A 18 -50.88 -24.63 -45.85
N SER A 19 -50.47 -23.39 -46.13
CA SER A 19 -49.18 -22.92 -45.66
C SER A 19 -49.22 -22.90 -44.13
N PRO A 20 -48.35 -23.67 -43.43
CA PRO A 20 -48.26 -23.57 -41.99
C PRO A 20 -47.75 -22.16 -41.71
N ARG A 21 -48.67 -21.25 -41.34
CA ARG A 21 -48.35 -20.01 -40.62
C ARG A 21 -47.82 -20.44 -39.26
N ARG A 22 -46.62 -21.03 -39.28
CA ARG A 22 -45.79 -21.30 -38.14
C ARG A 22 -45.50 -19.91 -37.62
N ARG A 23 -46.33 -19.46 -36.69
CA ARG A 23 -46.01 -18.36 -35.80
C ARG A 23 -44.68 -18.80 -35.20
N ILE A 24 -43.59 -18.31 -35.77
CA ILE A 24 -42.30 -18.32 -35.12
C ILE A 24 -42.59 -17.44 -33.92
N ALA A 25 -43.00 -18.06 -32.81
CA ALA A 25 -43.00 -17.43 -31.53
C ALA A 25 -41.59 -16.88 -31.43
N ALA A 26 -41.44 -15.57 -31.60
CA ALA A 26 -40.18 -14.89 -31.49
C ALA A 26 -39.65 -15.30 -30.12
N ARG A 27 -38.68 -16.22 -30.13
CA ARG A 27 -38.03 -16.75 -28.93
C ARG A 27 -37.13 -15.63 -28.44
N SER A 28 -37.77 -14.61 -27.89
CA SER A 28 -37.29 -13.27 -27.53
C SER A 28 -36.35 -13.27 -26.32
N TRP A 29 -35.89 -14.46 -25.91
CA TRP A 29 -35.14 -14.65 -24.68
C TRP A 29 -33.65 -14.34 -24.86
N LEU A 30 -33.15 -14.34 -26.10
CA LEU A 30 -31.75 -14.09 -26.45
C LEU A 30 -31.65 -12.95 -27.48
N THR A 31 -32.30 -11.82 -27.24
CA THR A 31 -31.93 -10.61 -28.00
C THR A 31 -30.50 -10.24 -27.61
N PHE A 32 -29.68 -9.89 -28.59
CA PHE A 32 -28.29 -9.48 -28.39
C PHE A 32 -28.15 -8.44 -27.27
N GLU A 33 -29.09 -7.50 -27.18
CA GLU A 33 -29.16 -6.50 -26.11
C GLU A 33 -29.23 -7.12 -24.71
N ARG A 34 -30.02 -8.17 -24.50
CA ARG A 34 -30.15 -8.82 -23.18
C ARG A 34 -28.86 -9.53 -22.79
N VAL A 35 -28.20 -10.17 -23.76
CA VAL A 35 -26.90 -10.82 -23.53
C VAL A 35 -25.83 -9.77 -23.23
N PHE A 36 -25.84 -8.66 -23.96
CA PHE A 36 -24.90 -7.56 -23.75
C PHE A 36 -25.09 -6.89 -22.38
N ILE A 37 -26.33 -6.59 -21.99
CA ILE A 37 -26.65 -6.01 -20.68
C ILE A 37 -26.25 -6.99 -19.57
N ALA A 38 -26.64 -8.26 -19.65
CA ALA A 38 -26.30 -9.25 -18.66
C ALA A 38 -24.78 -9.41 -18.51
N SER A 39 -24.05 -9.48 -19.64
CA SER A 39 -22.59 -9.56 -19.63
C SER A 39 -21.94 -8.36 -18.96
N THR A 40 -22.39 -7.15 -19.29
CA THR A 40 -21.86 -5.90 -18.72
C THR A 40 -22.13 -5.83 -17.21
N CYS A 41 -23.34 -6.19 -16.78
CA CYS A 41 -23.70 -6.24 -15.36
C CYS A 41 -22.86 -7.28 -14.61
N SER A 42 -22.71 -8.49 -15.16
CA SER A 42 -21.89 -9.54 -14.54
C SER A 42 -20.42 -9.15 -14.41
N LEU A 43 -19.85 -8.52 -15.45
CA LEU A 43 -18.47 -8.01 -15.42
C LEU A 43 -18.29 -6.92 -14.36
N SER A 44 -19.23 -5.99 -14.25
CA SER A 44 -19.19 -4.90 -13.27
C SER A 44 -19.26 -5.43 -11.84
N ILE A 45 -20.21 -6.33 -11.56
CA ILE A 45 -20.35 -6.97 -10.24
C ILE A 45 -19.09 -7.78 -9.91
N GLY A 46 -18.57 -8.56 -10.87
CA GLY A 46 -17.35 -9.33 -10.69
C GLY A 46 -16.14 -8.45 -10.38
N PHE A 47 -15.99 -7.32 -11.08
CA PHE A 47 -14.92 -6.35 -10.83
C PHE A 47 -15.02 -5.76 -9.42
N LEU A 48 -16.22 -5.38 -8.96
CA LEU A 48 -16.43 -4.82 -7.63
C LEU A 48 -16.13 -5.83 -6.52
N VAL A 49 -16.62 -7.08 -6.66
CA VAL A 49 -16.33 -8.15 -5.70
C VAL A 49 -14.83 -8.42 -5.65
N PHE A 50 -14.17 -8.50 -6.80
CA PHE A 50 -12.72 -8.68 -6.88
C PHE A 50 -11.97 -7.54 -6.19
N ALA A 51 -12.29 -6.28 -6.51
CA ALA A 51 -11.65 -5.10 -5.92
C ALA A 51 -11.85 -5.05 -4.40
N TYR A 52 -13.05 -5.37 -3.92
CA TYR A 52 -13.35 -5.48 -2.49
C TYR A 52 -12.48 -6.55 -1.81
N THR A 53 -12.42 -7.75 -2.39
CA THR A 53 -11.66 -8.88 -1.83
C THR A 53 -10.16 -8.58 -1.76
N VAL A 54 -9.62 -7.91 -2.77
CA VAL A 54 -8.23 -7.45 -2.78
C VAL A 54 -8.02 -6.39 -1.71
N SER A 55 -8.91 -5.39 -1.61
CA SER A 55 -8.80 -4.31 -0.63
C SER A 55 -8.87 -4.79 0.82
N THR A 56 -9.61 -5.87 1.12
CA THR A 56 -9.69 -6.41 2.48
C THR A 56 -8.52 -7.30 2.86
N ASN A 57 -7.94 -8.02 1.89
CA ASN A 57 -6.81 -8.92 2.13
C ASN A 57 -5.46 -8.20 2.07
N ASP A 58 -5.33 -7.18 1.21
CA ASP A 58 -4.12 -6.38 1.02
C ASP A 58 -4.51 -4.92 0.71
N PRO A 59 -4.68 -4.07 1.75
CA PRO A 59 -5.08 -2.67 1.56
C PRO A 59 -4.04 -1.86 0.77
N ASP A 60 -2.78 -2.30 0.75
CA ASP A 60 -1.69 -1.62 0.04
C ASP A 60 -1.50 -2.12 -1.39
N TYR A 61 -2.30 -3.08 -1.86
CA TYR A 61 -2.15 -3.69 -3.18
C TYR A 61 -2.15 -2.66 -4.32
N PHE A 62 -3.15 -1.75 -4.32
CA PHE A 62 -3.27 -0.75 -5.37
C PHE A 62 -2.16 0.28 -5.30
N THR A 63 -1.78 0.71 -4.10
CA THR A 63 -0.64 1.63 -3.89
C THR A 63 0.65 1.00 -4.44
N ARG A 64 0.91 -0.26 -4.09
CA ARG A 64 2.08 -1.00 -4.58
C ARG A 64 2.08 -1.15 -6.09
N ARG A 65 0.92 -1.42 -6.69
CA ARG A 65 0.76 -1.61 -8.14
C ARG A 65 0.86 -0.28 -8.91
N ILE A 66 0.37 0.81 -8.33
CA ILE A 66 0.57 2.16 -8.86
C ILE A 66 2.06 2.52 -8.78
N LEU A 67 2.71 2.37 -7.63
CA LEU A 67 4.13 2.66 -7.46
C LEU A 67 5.02 1.82 -8.36
N SER A 68 4.70 0.54 -8.59
CA SER A 68 5.47 -0.32 -9.49
C SER A 68 5.27 0.01 -10.98
N SER A 69 4.16 0.66 -11.33
CA SER A 69 3.87 1.09 -12.71
C SER A 69 4.34 2.51 -13.00
N MET A 70 4.61 3.32 -11.98
CA MET A 70 5.33 4.57 -12.17
C MET A 70 6.73 4.22 -12.69
N ARG A 71 6.99 4.60 -13.95
CA ARG A 71 8.36 4.63 -14.47
C ARG A 71 9.18 5.47 -13.47
N PRO A 72 10.38 5.06 -13.07
CA PRO A 72 11.27 5.97 -12.38
C PRO A 72 11.47 7.15 -13.33
N VAL A 73 10.74 8.23 -13.08
CA VAL A 73 11.01 9.51 -13.73
C VAL A 73 12.45 9.77 -13.34
N GLY A 74 13.31 9.91 -14.35
CA GLY A 74 14.66 10.43 -14.15
C GLY A 74 14.50 11.85 -13.67
N LEU A 75 14.20 11.99 -12.38
CA LEU A 75 14.12 13.25 -11.69
C LEU A 75 15.52 13.83 -11.79
N ASP A 76 15.63 14.95 -12.49
CA ASP A 76 16.90 15.66 -12.58
C ASP A 76 17.31 16.03 -11.14
N PRO A 77 18.39 15.45 -10.61
CA PRO A 77 18.82 15.68 -9.24
C PRO A 77 19.04 17.16 -8.94
N ILE A 78 19.33 17.96 -9.98
CA ILE A 78 19.55 19.40 -9.89
C ILE A 78 18.23 20.15 -9.70
N GLU A 79 17.15 19.74 -10.35
CA GLU A 79 15.84 20.39 -10.20
C GLU A 79 15.09 19.94 -8.93
N THR A 80 15.15 18.66 -8.56
CA THR A 80 14.39 18.13 -7.40
C THR A 80 15.17 18.03 -6.10
N GLY A 81 16.48 18.29 -6.09
CA GLY A 81 17.32 18.19 -4.90
C GLY A 81 17.43 16.76 -4.34
N THR A 82 17.02 15.75 -5.12
CA THR A 82 17.03 14.34 -4.74
C THR A 82 18.39 13.73 -5.06
N ILE A 83 19.19 13.43 -4.03
CA ILE A 83 20.42 12.64 -4.20
C ILE A 83 20.06 11.20 -4.58
N SER A 84 20.58 10.72 -5.70
CA SER A 84 20.39 9.33 -6.14
C SER A 84 21.14 8.40 -5.20
N THR A 85 20.44 7.76 -4.26
CA THR A 85 20.99 6.64 -3.49
C THR A 85 20.99 5.39 -4.38
N SER A 86 21.79 5.39 -5.44
CA SER A 86 22.08 4.18 -6.21
C SER A 86 23.24 3.45 -5.52
N PRO A 87 23.05 2.25 -4.95
CA PRO A 87 24.13 1.51 -4.32
C PRO A 87 25.12 0.90 -5.33
N ALA A 88 24.96 1.17 -6.63
CA ALA A 88 25.73 0.54 -7.70
C ALA A 88 26.89 1.41 -8.25
N GLU A 89 26.98 2.69 -7.87
CA GLU A 89 28.17 3.51 -8.13
C GLU A 89 28.72 3.93 -6.77
N GLY A 90 29.88 3.37 -6.40
CA GLY A 90 30.59 3.58 -5.14
C GLY A 90 31.09 5.00 -4.94
N GLY A 91 30.18 5.98 -4.96
CA GLY A 91 30.39 7.26 -4.33
C GLY A 91 30.43 7.03 -2.82
N ASP A 92 31.59 7.29 -2.22
CA ASP A 92 31.73 7.36 -0.76
C ASP A 92 30.55 8.18 -0.21
N PRO A 93 29.80 7.66 0.78
CA PRO A 93 28.67 8.38 1.35
C PRO A 93 29.13 9.77 1.73
N MET A 94 28.49 10.79 1.16
CA MET A 94 28.77 12.19 1.45
C MET A 94 28.85 12.35 2.97
N PRO A 95 29.96 12.89 3.52
CA PRO A 95 30.14 12.93 4.96
C PRO A 95 29.01 13.73 5.58
N GLY A 96 28.13 13.02 6.29
CA GLY A 96 27.04 13.65 7.02
C GLY A 96 27.57 14.65 8.05
N PRO A 97 26.77 15.66 8.43
CA PRO A 97 27.18 16.61 9.46
C PRO A 97 27.56 15.83 10.72
N ARG A 98 28.85 15.86 11.06
CA ARG A 98 29.34 15.31 12.33
C ARG A 98 29.08 16.35 13.39
N ILE A 99 28.34 15.98 14.43
CA ILE A 99 28.23 16.77 15.64
C ILE A 99 29.64 16.78 16.27
N VAL A 100 30.39 17.85 16.01
CA VAL A 100 31.68 18.11 16.66
C VAL A 100 31.35 18.66 18.03
N ARG A 101 31.73 17.93 19.07
CA ARG A 101 31.54 18.34 20.46
C ARG A 101 32.84 18.94 20.98
N ASP A 102 32.74 20.05 21.70
CA ASP A 102 33.90 20.75 22.27
C ASP A 102 34.60 19.91 23.37
N ARG A 103 33.85 19.04 24.05
CA ARG A 103 34.37 18.12 25.06
C ARG A 103 33.73 16.72 24.95
N PRO A 104 34.45 15.65 25.34
CA PRO A 104 33.82 14.35 25.54
C PRO A 104 32.80 14.44 26.68
N LEU A 105 31.62 13.83 26.49
CA LEU A 105 30.56 13.79 27.49
C LEU A 105 30.88 12.72 28.54
N GLU A 106 30.76 13.08 29.81
CA GLU A 106 30.89 12.15 30.93
C GLU A 106 29.51 11.66 31.39
N PRO A 107 29.41 10.50 32.07
CA PRO A 107 28.13 9.99 32.56
C PRO A 107 27.33 10.99 33.42
N GLY A 108 28.02 11.86 34.18
CA GLY A 108 27.38 12.89 35.00
C GLY A 108 26.78 14.06 34.23
N ASP A 109 27.11 14.21 32.94
CA ASP A 109 26.54 15.25 32.08
C ASP A 109 25.14 14.90 31.57
N TYR A 110 24.69 13.66 31.77
CA TYR A 110 23.42 13.17 31.27
C TYR A 110 22.33 13.26 32.34
N GLN A 111 21.24 13.95 31.98
CA GLN A 111 20.02 14.00 32.77
C GLN A 111 18.88 13.29 32.03
N ILE A 112 18.17 12.41 32.73
CA ILE A 112 16.96 11.79 32.21
C ILE A 112 15.83 12.83 32.29
N VAL A 113 15.32 13.26 31.14
CA VAL A 113 14.20 14.21 31.08
C VAL A 113 12.88 13.46 31.17
N MET A 114 12.77 12.35 30.45
CA MET A 114 11.55 11.56 30.37
C MET A 114 11.88 10.14 29.89
N VAL A 115 11.16 9.15 30.43
CA VAL A 115 11.14 7.79 29.91
C VAL A 115 9.74 7.48 29.39
N PHE A 116 9.66 6.96 28.17
CA PHE A 116 8.41 6.52 27.56
C PHE A 116 8.59 5.12 26.99
N GLU A 117 7.87 4.15 27.57
CA GLU A 117 7.94 2.73 27.22
C GLU A 117 9.39 2.20 27.21
N ARG A 118 9.97 1.99 26.01
CA ARG A 118 11.33 1.46 25.80
C ARG A 118 12.31 2.52 25.27
N GLU A 119 11.97 3.78 25.45
CA GLU A 119 12.74 4.91 24.96
C GLU A 119 12.92 5.93 26.08
N ALA A 120 14.06 6.61 26.06
CA ALA A 120 14.34 7.69 26.98
C ALA A 120 14.78 8.94 26.22
N ILE A 121 14.46 10.09 26.78
CA ILE A 121 14.99 11.38 26.37
C ILE A 121 16.06 11.76 27.38
N LEU A 122 17.31 11.82 26.92
CA LEU A 122 18.44 12.28 27.69
C LEU A 122 18.77 13.71 27.28
N ALA A 123 18.94 14.59 28.25
CA ALA A 123 19.51 15.91 28.05
C ALA A 123 20.96 15.92 28.49
N THR A 124 21.77 16.63 27.72
CA THR A 124 23.10 17.11 28.10
C THR A 124 23.05 18.64 28.13
N PRO A 125 24.09 19.35 28.58
CA PRO A 125 24.05 20.83 28.63
C PRO A 125 23.71 21.50 27.29
N ASN A 126 24.03 20.87 26.15
CA ASN A 126 23.90 21.47 24.82
C ASN A 126 23.02 20.66 23.84
N GLU A 127 22.64 19.43 24.18
CA GLU A 127 21.96 18.52 23.27
C GLU A 127 20.85 17.75 23.98
N LEU A 128 19.76 17.50 23.25
CA LEU A 128 18.69 16.60 23.66
C LEU A 128 18.69 15.39 22.74
N MET A 129 18.81 14.20 23.32
CA MET A 129 19.01 12.95 22.61
C MET A 129 17.86 11.99 22.94
N ARG A 130 17.18 11.50 21.90
CA ARG A 130 16.24 10.39 22.03
C ARG A 130 16.99 9.07 21.87
N VAL A 131 16.91 8.21 22.89
CA VAL A 131 17.68 6.97 22.97
C VAL A 131 16.75 5.77 23.11
N LYS A 132 17.11 4.68 22.45
CA LYS A 132 16.43 3.38 22.55
C LYS A 132 17.42 2.30 22.99
N VAL A 133 16.89 1.19 23.51
CA VAL A 133 17.71 -0.01 23.76
C VAL A 133 18.47 -0.40 22.48
N GLY A 134 19.78 -0.62 22.60
CA GLY A 134 20.70 -0.87 21.50
C GLY A 134 21.37 0.36 20.90
N SER A 135 20.95 1.58 21.28
CA SER A 135 21.64 2.81 20.85
C SER A 135 22.99 2.95 21.57
N VAL A 136 23.99 3.52 20.89
CA VAL A 136 25.31 3.80 21.48
C VAL A 136 25.42 5.28 21.84
N LEU A 137 25.68 5.56 23.11
CA LEU A 137 25.83 6.90 23.65
C LEU A 137 27.30 7.23 23.90
N PRO A 138 27.75 8.46 23.59
CA PRO A 138 29.13 8.86 23.85
C PRO A 138 29.42 8.88 25.36
N GLY A 139 30.45 8.14 25.80
CA GLY A 139 30.85 8.08 27.21
C GLY A 139 30.02 7.14 28.11
N LEU A 140 28.89 6.61 27.62
CA LEU A 140 28.04 5.63 28.32
C LEU A 140 28.04 4.24 27.64
N GLY A 141 28.37 4.20 26.35
CA GLY A 141 28.36 2.99 25.54
C GLY A 141 26.95 2.56 25.13
N ALA A 142 26.73 1.26 24.93
CA ALA A 142 25.47 0.75 24.41
C ALA A 142 24.39 0.71 25.51
N VAL A 143 23.18 1.16 25.19
CA VAL A 143 22.02 1.09 26.08
C VAL A 143 21.51 -0.34 26.14
N THR A 144 21.56 -0.95 27.32
CA THR A 144 21.14 -2.34 27.55
C THR A 144 19.72 -2.46 28.07
N GLY A 145 19.21 -1.43 28.76
CA GLY A 145 17.86 -1.43 29.31
C GLY A 145 17.38 -0.02 29.64
N ILE A 146 16.08 0.18 29.50
CA ILE A 146 15.39 1.42 29.87
C ILE A 146 14.16 1.00 30.65
N GLU A 147 14.04 1.47 31.89
CA GLU A 147 12.92 1.18 32.78
C GLU A 147 12.32 2.48 33.30
N ALA A 148 11.00 2.59 33.24
CA ALA A 148 10.29 3.67 33.91
C ALA A 148 10.19 3.34 35.41
N SER A 149 10.47 4.32 36.26
CA SER A 149 10.32 4.22 37.71
C SER A 149 9.55 5.43 38.21
N ASP A 150 8.94 5.32 39.39
CA ASP A 150 8.22 6.44 40.03
C ASP A 150 9.09 7.70 40.21
N ALA A 151 10.42 7.55 40.25
CA ALA A 151 11.40 8.64 40.36
C ALA A 151 11.88 9.25 39.02
N GLY A 152 11.26 8.93 37.87
CA GLY A 152 11.59 9.50 36.55
C GLY A 152 12.40 8.60 35.59
N GLY A 153 12.82 7.42 36.05
CA GLY A 153 13.34 6.34 35.20
C GLY A 153 14.79 5.96 35.46
N VAL A 154 15.16 4.77 34.95
CA VAL A 154 16.49 4.18 35.02
C VAL A 154 16.94 3.80 33.61
N VAL A 155 18.12 4.27 33.21
CA VAL A 155 18.74 3.92 31.93
C VAL A 155 20.02 3.16 32.21
N SER A 156 20.03 1.88 31.86
CA SER A 156 21.20 1.00 31.98
C SER A 156 21.98 0.98 30.67
N THR A 157 23.27 1.26 30.77
CA THR A 157 24.21 1.21 29.65
C THR A 157 25.37 0.28 29.98
N THR A 158 26.20 -0.04 28.99
CA THR A 158 27.37 -0.90 29.19
C THR A 158 28.40 -0.33 30.15
N GLN A 159 28.48 1.00 30.28
CA GLN A 159 29.53 1.65 31.08
C GLN A 159 29.00 2.33 32.35
N ALA A 160 27.70 2.66 32.40
CA ALA A 160 27.08 3.28 33.58
C ALA A 160 25.57 3.02 33.67
N THR A 161 25.00 3.24 34.85
CA THR A 161 23.55 3.26 35.06
C THR A 161 23.13 4.66 35.49
N LEU A 162 22.31 5.31 34.67
CA LEU A 162 21.72 6.60 35.00
C LEU A 162 20.43 6.39 35.76
N ARG A 163 20.23 7.18 36.82
CA ARG A 163 19.00 7.22 37.60
C ARG A 163 18.51 8.66 37.64
N SER A 164 17.23 8.85 37.39
CA SER A 164 16.60 10.14 37.62
C SER A 164 16.58 10.41 39.13
N VAL A 165 16.98 11.61 39.52
CA VAL A 165 16.84 12.10 40.90
C VAL A 165 15.55 12.90 40.91
N ALA A 166 14.51 12.35 41.53
CA ALA A 166 13.31 13.10 41.86
C ALA A 166 13.60 13.92 43.12
N ASP A 167 13.73 15.24 42.97
CA ASP A 167 13.52 16.20 44.05
C ASP A 167 12.04 16.62 44.07
#